data_AF-A0A6I4TUJ6-F1
#
_entry.id   AF-A0A6I4TUJ6-F1
#
_cell.length_a   1.000
_cell.length_b   1.000
_cell.length_c   1.000
_cell.angle_alpha   90.00
_cell.angle_beta   90.00
_cell.angle_gamma   90.00
#
_symmetry.space_group_name_H-M   'P 1'
#
loop_
_entity.id
_entity.type
_entity.pdbx_description
1 polymer ?
#
loop_
_entity_poly.entity_id
_entity_poly.type
_entity_poly.pdbx_seq_one_letter_code
_entity_poly.pdbx_strand_id
1 'polypeptide(L)'
;MSFAQRSIVQGPLTVAPPSFDGHGWLVAINMAWMTAGFLLFTMLAIYLARKMWQRRHCERLIDPIGVWRAIGLLLGAAGSMRFGAEALVIWGWNPMDPQTSALIITVKRFVDPLAATLGMAAIGLYFLAERGMSEQLRKRPHPIHFWRSKDRLRQPALLVISTIIAAICVVSLR
;
A
#
# COMPACT_ATOMS: atom_id res chain seq x y z
N MET A 1 15.92 13.69 -23.76
CA MET A 1 14.50 13.28 -23.65
C MET A 1 14.42 11.80 -23.30
N SER A 2 13.92 11.46 -22.12
CA SER A 2 13.82 10.06 -21.64
C SER A 2 12.76 9.27 -22.41
N PHE A 3 12.83 7.94 -22.39
CA PHE A 3 11.83 7.09 -23.05
C PHE A 3 10.41 7.31 -22.48
N ALA A 4 10.29 7.49 -21.16
CA ALA A 4 9.02 7.82 -20.50
C ALA A 4 8.46 9.17 -20.94
N GLN A 5 9.32 10.18 -21.14
CA GLN A 5 8.90 11.49 -21.62
C GLN A 5 8.41 11.42 -23.07
N ARG A 6 9.10 10.66 -23.94
CA ARG A 6 8.65 10.46 -25.34
C ARG A 6 7.30 9.77 -25.41
N SER A 7 7.04 8.76 -24.57
CA SER A 7 5.75 8.05 -24.56
C SER A 7 4.57 8.92 -24.13
N ILE A 8 4.80 9.96 -23.33
CA ILE A 8 3.75 10.91 -22.92
C ILE A 8 3.50 11.94 -24.02
N VAL A 9 4.58 12.50 -24.59
CA VAL A 9 4.48 13.53 -25.65
C VAL A 9 3.90 12.96 -26.95
N GLN A 10 4.22 11.71 -27.28
CA GLN A 10 3.68 11.02 -28.46
C GLN A 10 2.33 10.34 -28.19
N GLY A 11 1.89 10.28 -26.94
CA GLY A 11 0.60 9.72 -26.55
C GLY A 11 -0.53 10.74 -26.72
N PRO A 12 -1.80 10.29 -26.70
CA PRO A 12 -2.94 11.20 -26.72
C PRO A 12 -2.89 12.12 -25.48
N LEU A 13 -3.22 13.40 -25.67
CA LEU A 13 -3.35 14.38 -24.57
C LEU A 13 -4.59 14.04 -23.74
N THR A 14 -4.45 13.07 -22.84
CA THR A 14 -5.55 12.58 -22.00
C THR A 14 -5.47 13.16 -20.60
N VAL A 15 -6.65 13.51 -20.06
CA VAL A 15 -6.84 14.00 -18.67
C VAL A 15 -6.39 12.97 -17.62
N ALA A 16 -6.24 11.70 -18.04
CA ALA A 16 -5.79 10.58 -17.22
C ALA A 16 -4.68 9.79 -17.91
N PRO A 17 -3.93 8.93 -17.18
CA PRO A 17 -2.96 8.04 -17.80
C PRO A 17 -3.57 7.21 -18.96
N PRO A 18 -2.83 6.96 -20.05
CA PRO A 18 -3.34 6.25 -21.24
C PRO A 18 -3.93 4.87 -20.93
N SER A 19 -3.51 4.25 -19.81
CA SER A 19 -4.04 2.96 -19.33
C SER A 19 -5.53 2.96 -18.98
N PHE A 20 -6.16 4.14 -18.86
CA PHE A 20 -7.59 4.27 -18.51
C PHE A 20 -8.49 4.51 -19.74
N ASP A 21 -7.93 4.63 -20.94
CA ASP A 21 -8.67 4.72 -22.21
C ASP A 21 -9.85 5.72 -22.17
N GLY A 22 -9.64 6.90 -21.57
CA GLY A 22 -10.66 7.96 -21.48
C GLY A 22 -11.79 7.74 -20.45
N HIS A 23 -11.82 6.62 -19.72
CA HIS A 23 -12.87 6.33 -18.74
C HIS A 23 -12.60 7.04 -17.40
N GLY A 24 -13.05 8.29 -17.27
CA GLY A 24 -12.85 9.10 -16.06
C GLY A 24 -13.33 8.44 -14.75
N TRP A 25 -14.38 7.63 -14.80
CA TRP A 25 -14.88 6.90 -13.62
C TRP A 25 -13.89 5.82 -13.13
N LEU A 26 -13.15 5.16 -14.04
CA LEU A 26 -12.11 4.20 -13.67
C LEU A 26 -10.96 4.89 -12.95
N VAL A 27 -10.62 6.10 -13.36
CA VAL A 27 -9.60 6.93 -12.73
C VAL A 27 -10.01 7.23 -11.29
N ALA A 28 -11.25 7.66 -11.05
CA ALA A 28 -11.76 7.95 -9.71
C ALA A 28 -11.69 6.73 -8.79
N ILE A 29 -12.13 5.56 -9.29
CA ILE A 29 -12.10 4.31 -8.53
C ILE A 29 -10.65 3.91 -8.20
N ASN A 30 -9.76 3.90 -9.19
CA ASN A 30 -8.37 3.52 -8.97
C ASN A 30 -7.67 4.49 -8.03
N MET A 31 -7.89 5.79 -8.21
CA MET A 31 -7.37 6.84 -7.34
C MET A 31 -7.82 6.65 -5.89
N ALA A 32 -9.11 6.38 -5.66
CA ALA A 32 -9.65 6.10 -4.35
C ALA A 32 -8.98 4.88 -3.71
N TRP A 33 -8.95 3.74 -4.41
CA TRP A 33 -8.41 2.49 -3.87
C TRP A 33 -6.90 2.53 -3.64
N MET A 34 -6.13 3.13 -4.55
CA MET A 34 -4.68 3.27 -4.39
C MET A 34 -4.36 4.21 -3.22
N THR A 35 -5.11 5.30 -3.05
CA THR A 35 -4.92 6.22 -1.92
C THR A 35 -5.34 5.59 -0.59
N ALA A 36 -6.50 4.92 -0.56
CA ALA A 36 -6.97 4.19 0.61
C ALA A 36 -6.00 3.08 1.02
N GLY A 37 -5.57 2.27 0.05
CA GLY A 37 -4.58 1.21 0.24
C GLY A 37 -3.28 1.77 0.81
N PHE A 38 -2.74 2.84 0.22
CA PHE A 38 -1.54 3.51 0.71
C PHE A 38 -1.65 3.88 2.19
N LEU A 39 -2.74 4.56 2.56
CA LEU A 39 -2.96 5.03 3.92
C LEU A 39 -3.16 3.88 4.91
N LEU A 40 -3.94 2.86 4.56
CA LEU A 40 -4.18 1.68 5.41
C LEU A 40 -2.90 0.87 5.66
N PHE A 41 -2.12 0.60 4.61
CA PHE A 41 -0.85 -0.12 4.72
C PHE A 41 0.19 0.70 5.48
N THR A 42 0.19 2.03 5.31
CA THR A 42 1.04 2.94 6.09
C THR A 42 0.65 2.94 7.57
N MET A 43 -0.64 2.99 7.89
CA MET A 43 -1.13 2.89 9.27
C MET A 43 -0.71 1.56 9.91
N LEU A 44 -0.84 0.45 9.19
CA LEU A 44 -0.40 -0.87 9.64
C LEU A 44 1.12 -0.89 9.90
N ALA A 45 1.91 -0.40 8.94
CA ALA A 45 3.37 -0.36 9.06
C ALA A 45 3.81 0.48 10.27
N ILE A 46 3.28 1.69 10.41
CA ILE A 46 3.59 2.58 11.55
C ILE A 46 3.17 1.95 12.87
N TYR A 47 1.96 1.35 12.92
CA TYR A 47 1.46 0.69 14.12
C TYR A 47 2.40 -0.45 14.57
N LEU A 48 2.78 -1.33 13.64
CA LEU A 48 3.65 -2.46 13.93
C LEU A 48 5.08 -2.01 14.26
N ALA A 49 5.64 -1.06 13.51
CA ALA A 49 6.95 -0.47 13.78
C ALA A 49 7.01 0.14 15.18
N ARG A 50 6.01 0.94 15.57
CA ARG A 50 5.91 1.52 16.92
C ARG A 50 5.84 0.44 17.99
N LYS A 51 5.04 -0.61 17.78
CA LYS A 51 4.91 -1.73 18.72
C LYS A 51 6.20 -2.51 18.88
N MET A 52 6.88 -2.81 17.77
CA MET A 52 8.18 -3.48 17.79
C MET A 52 9.24 -2.60 18.48
N TRP A 53 9.28 -1.30 18.18
CA TRP A 53 10.21 -0.37 18.81
C TRP A 53 10.02 -0.26 20.32
N GLN A 54 8.77 -0.07 20.77
CA GLN A 54 8.42 0.02 22.19
C GLN A 54 8.78 -1.24 22.98
N ARG A 55 8.81 -2.40 22.32
CA ARG A 55 9.05 -3.70 22.96
C ARG A 55 10.36 -4.37 22.54
N ARG A 56 11.26 -3.62 21.89
CA ARG A 56 12.54 -4.13 21.36
C ARG A 56 13.43 -4.78 22.43
N HIS A 57 13.24 -4.41 23.69
CA HIS A 57 14.00 -4.95 24.82
C HIS A 57 13.41 -6.25 25.38
N CYS A 58 12.13 -6.53 25.13
CA CYS A 58 11.41 -7.68 25.69
C CYS A 58 11.09 -8.75 24.65
N GLU A 59 10.97 -8.37 23.37
CA GLU A 59 10.59 -9.26 22.29
C GLU A 59 11.78 -9.49 21.36
N ARG A 60 12.19 -10.76 21.18
CA ARG A 60 13.22 -11.15 20.22
C ARG A 60 12.57 -11.42 18.86
N LEU A 61 13.35 -11.24 17.78
CA LEU A 61 12.88 -11.54 16.42
C LEU A 61 12.57 -13.02 16.18
N ILE A 62 12.99 -13.90 17.10
CA ILE A 62 12.73 -15.35 17.05
C ILE A 62 11.40 -15.69 17.75
N ASP A 63 10.88 -14.79 18.59
CA ASP A 63 9.63 -15.04 19.29
C ASP A 63 8.46 -15.04 18.28
N PRO A 64 7.43 -15.88 18.47
CA PRO A 64 6.29 -15.99 17.55
C PRO A 64 5.61 -14.64 17.27
N ILE A 65 5.51 -13.80 18.31
CA ILE A 65 4.95 -12.45 18.21
C ILE A 65 5.87 -11.53 17.40
N GLY A 66 7.20 -11.66 17.59
CA GLY A 66 8.19 -10.89 16.85
C GLY A 66 8.15 -11.22 15.36
N VAL A 67 8.10 -12.52 15.02
CA VAL A 67 7.98 -13.00 13.63
C VAL A 67 6.67 -12.53 13.00
N TRP A 68 5.53 -12.68 13.70
CA TRP A 68 4.24 -12.21 13.20
C TRP A 68 4.24 -10.70 12.91
N ARG A 69 4.81 -9.90 13.80
CA ARG A 69 4.92 -8.44 13.60
C ARG A 69 5.88 -8.08 12.48
N ALA A 70 6.98 -8.81 12.31
CA ALA A 70 7.91 -8.62 11.21
C ALA A 70 7.24 -8.92 9.86
N ILE A 71 6.49 -10.02 9.73
CA ILE A 71 5.69 -10.32 8.53
C ILE A 71 4.71 -9.19 8.23
N GLY A 72 3.93 -8.78 9.24
CA GLY A 72 2.96 -7.71 9.07
C GLY A 72 3.59 -6.36 8.72
N LEU A 73 4.78 -6.06 9.27
CA LEU A 73 5.53 -4.83 8.97
C LEU A 73 6.06 -4.84 7.54
N LEU A 74 6.60 -5.97 7.08
CA LEU A 74 7.06 -6.14 5.69
C LEU A 74 5.90 -6.00 4.71
N LEU A 75 4.74 -6.63 4.98
CA LEU A 75 3.53 -6.45 4.18
C LEU A 75 3.02 -5.00 4.21
N GLY A 76 3.02 -4.38 5.41
CA GLY A 76 2.72 -2.98 5.62
C GLY A 76 3.55 -2.06 4.72
N ALA A 77 4.87 -2.25 4.75
CA ALA A 77 5.82 -1.46 3.97
C ALA A 77 5.72 -1.75 2.46
N ALA A 78 5.60 -3.01 2.07
CA ALA A 78 5.42 -3.40 0.67
C ALA A 78 4.15 -2.78 0.08
N GLY A 79 3.03 -2.89 0.79
CA GLY A 79 1.77 -2.31 0.38
C GLY A 79 1.82 -0.78 0.33
N SER A 80 2.39 -0.12 1.34
CA SER A 80 2.47 1.35 1.34
C SER A 80 3.32 1.85 0.16
N MET A 81 4.44 1.20 -0.15
CA MET A 81 5.24 1.55 -1.31
C MET A 81 4.47 1.34 -2.62
N ARG A 82 3.86 0.17 -2.80
CA ARG A 82 3.13 -0.20 -4.02
C ARG A 82 1.93 0.70 -4.28
N PHE A 83 1.06 0.87 -3.29
CA PHE A 83 -0.16 1.67 -3.40
C PHE A 83 0.15 3.16 -3.41
N GLY A 84 1.16 3.60 -2.65
CA GLY A 84 1.60 5.00 -2.62
C GLY A 84 2.19 5.45 -3.95
N ALA A 85 3.04 4.62 -4.57
CA ALA A 85 3.60 4.93 -5.89
C ALA A 85 2.54 5.02 -6.98
N GLU A 86 1.51 4.16 -6.96
CA GLU A 86 0.37 4.27 -7.88
C GLU A 86 -0.48 5.50 -7.63
N ALA A 87 -0.78 5.79 -6.36
CA ALA A 87 -1.52 6.99 -6.00
C ALA A 87 -0.78 8.23 -6.53
N LEU A 88 0.55 8.32 -6.34
CA LEU A 88 1.36 9.42 -6.87
C LEU A 88 1.27 9.55 -8.39
N VAL A 89 1.30 8.43 -9.13
CA VAL A 89 1.14 8.46 -10.60
C VAL A 89 -0.22 9.02 -11.01
N ILE A 90 -1.30 8.59 -10.34
CA ILE A 90 -2.66 9.01 -10.71
C ILE A 90 -2.91 10.47 -10.29
N TRP A 91 -2.53 10.84 -9.07
CA TRP A 91 -2.67 12.20 -8.56
C TRP A 91 -1.79 13.20 -9.32
N GLY A 92 -0.53 12.83 -9.58
CA GLY A 92 0.46 13.67 -10.25
C GLY A 92 0.38 13.68 -11.77
N TRP A 93 -0.58 12.98 -12.38
CA TRP A 93 -0.74 12.98 -13.83
C TRP A 93 -1.11 14.37 -14.34
N ASN A 94 -0.24 14.94 -15.17
CA ASN A 94 -0.47 16.20 -15.88
C ASN A 94 0.06 16.10 -17.32
N PRO A 95 -0.82 16.15 -18.35
CA PRO A 95 -0.38 16.10 -19.74
C PRO A 95 0.35 17.37 -20.20
N MET A 96 0.13 18.50 -19.53
CA MET A 96 0.78 19.79 -19.83
C MET A 96 2.19 19.88 -19.26
N ASP A 97 2.54 18.98 -18.32
CA ASP A 97 3.90 18.83 -17.79
C ASP A 97 4.38 17.38 -17.94
N PRO A 98 4.86 17.01 -19.15
CA PRO A 98 5.34 15.66 -19.42
C PRO A 98 6.61 15.31 -18.64
N GLN A 99 7.38 16.30 -18.17
CA GLN A 99 8.63 16.05 -17.46
C GLN A 99 8.35 15.50 -16.06
N THR A 100 7.46 16.16 -15.31
CA THR A 100 7.06 15.71 -13.97
C THR A 100 6.36 14.37 -14.03
N SER A 101 5.41 14.18 -14.96
CA SER A 101 4.71 12.91 -15.14
C SER A 101 5.68 11.76 -15.49
N ALA A 102 6.67 11.99 -16.36
CA ALA A 102 7.70 11.00 -16.69
C ALA A 102 8.58 10.65 -15.49
N LEU A 103 8.95 11.65 -14.67
CA LEU A 103 9.75 11.42 -13.46
C LEU A 103 9.00 10.54 -12.47
N ILE A 104 7.72 10.83 -12.20
CA ILE A 104 6.90 10.06 -11.25
C ILE A 104 6.79 8.60 -11.72
N ILE A 105 6.53 8.35 -13.00
CA ILE A 105 6.49 6.99 -13.57
C ILE A 105 7.84 6.29 -13.43
N THR A 106 8.94 7.01 -13.70
CA THR A 106 10.29 6.45 -13.59
C THR A 106 10.60 6.06 -12.14
N VAL A 107 10.32 6.93 -11.17
CA VAL A 107 10.48 6.64 -9.74
C VAL A 107 9.68 5.41 -9.34
N LYS A 108 8.41 5.31 -9.78
CA LYS A 108 7.58 4.13 -9.53
C LYS A 108 8.25 2.84 -10.01
N ARG A 109 8.91 2.84 -11.19
CA ARG A 109 9.61 1.64 -11.69
C ARG A 109 10.79 1.20 -10.83
N PHE A 110 11.37 2.09 -10.02
CA PHE A 110 12.36 1.72 -9.01
C PHE A 110 11.73 1.26 -7.70
N VAL A 111 10.58 1.83 -7.34
CA VAL A 111 9.83 1.45 -6.12
C VAL A 111 9.18 0.07 -6.26
N ASP A 112 8.68 -0.28 -7.46
CA ASP A 112 7.96 -1.54 -7.71
C ASP A 112 8.78 -2.79 -7.32
N PRO A 113 10.06 -2.95 -7.74
CA PRO A 113 10.89 -4.08 -7.31
C PRO A 113 11.15 -4.11 -5.81
N LEU A 114 11.35 -2.95 -5.17
CA LEU A 114 11.58 -2.87 -3.72
C LEU A 114 10.32 -3.28 -2.93
N ALA A 115 9.16 -2.83 -3.38
CA ALA A 115 7.88 -3.26 -2.80
C ALA A 115 7.69 -4.77 -2.97
N ALA A 116 8.02 -5.30 -4.15
CA ALA A 116 7.92 -6.73 -4.45
C ALA A 116 8.87 -7.57 -3.58
N THR A 117 10.13 -7.15 -3.39
CA THR A 117 11.08 -7.88 -2.53
C THR A 117 10.64 -7.90 -1.08
N LEU A 118 10.10 -6.81 -0.54
CA LEU A 118 9.52 -6.79 0.80
C LEU A 118 8.32 -7.73 0.94
N GLY A 119 7.42 -7.75 -0.07
CA GLY A 119 6.29 -8.68 -0.11
C GLY A 119 6.74 -10.15 -0.16
N MET A 120 7.70 -10.46 -1.03
CA MET A 120 8.29 -11.79 -1.14
C MET A 120 9.03 -12.21 0.14
N ALA A 121 9.75 -11.29 0.79
CA ALA A 121 10.40 -11.55 2.07
C ALA A 121 9.36 -11.86 3.17
N ALA A 122 8.23 -11.16 3.20
CA ALA A 122 7.14 -11.44 4.13
C ALA A 122 6.56 -12.85 3.92
N ILE A 123 6.36 -13.25 2.67
CA ILE A 123 5.89 -14.59 2.29
C ILE A 123 6.91 -15.65 2.69
N GLY A 124 8.20 -15.44 2.40
CA GLY A 124 9.27 -16.35 2.79
C GLY A 124 9.35 -16.54 4.30
N LEU A 125 9.24 -15.43 5.05
CA LEU A 125 9.23 -15.47 6.52
C LEU A 125 7.99 -16.20 7.06
N TYR A 126 6.83 -16.03 6.42
CA TYR A 126 5.62 -16.78 6.77
C TYR A 126 5.83 -18.29 6.59
N PHE A 127 6.35 -18.75 5.45
CA PHE A 127 6.59 -20.17 5.21
C PHE A 127 7.59 -20.78 6.20
N LEU A 128 8.66 -20.05 6.52
CA LEU A 128 9.65 -20.52 7.51
C LEU A 128 9.03 -20.65 8.91
N ALA A 129 8.09 -19.78 9.25
CA ALA A 129 7.53 -19.71 10.60
C ALA A 129 6.21 -20.47 10.77
N GLU A 130 5.55 -20.86 9.68
CA GLU A 130 4.24 -21.52 9.66
C GLU A 130 4.20 -22.74 10.57
N ARG A 131 5.19 -23.63 10.44
CA ARG A 131 5.23 -24.89 11.20
C ARG A 131 5.33 -24.63 12.70
N GLY A 132 6.27 -23.77 13.11
CA GLY A 132 6.48 -23.42 14.52
C GLY A 132 5.27 -22.71 15.13
N MET A 133 4.67 -21.75 14.41
CA MET A 133 3.48 -21.04 14.88
C MET A 133 2.27 -21.97 15.00
N SER A 134 2.02 -22.80 13.98
CA SER A 134 0.90 -23.75 13.96
C SER A 134 0.97 -24.75 15.10
N GLU A 135 2.14 -25.32 15.36
CA GLU A 135 2.34 -26.26 16.47
C GLU A 135 2.09 -25.59 17.83
N GLN A 136 2.48 -24.33 17.99
CA GLN A 136 2.28 -23.58 19.23
C GLN A 136 0.82 -23.17 19.45
N LEU A 137 0.13 -22.72 18.38
CA LEU A 137 -1.29 -22.37 18.42
C LEU A 137 -2.17 -23.59 18.71
N ARG A 138 -1.79 -24.78 18.23
CA ARG A 138 -2.49 -26.04 18.56
C ARG A 138 -2.37 -26.41 20.03
N LYS A 139 -1.22 -26.14 20.67
CA LYS A 139 -1.00 -26.45 22.09
C LYS A 139 -1.81 -25.56 23.02
N ARG A 140 -2.02 -24.28 22.65
CA ARG A 140 -2.80 -23.31 23.44
C ARG A 140 -3.67 -22.46 22.52
N PRO A 141 -4.82 -22.97 22.05
CA PRO A 141 -5.73 -22.19 21.24
C PRO A 141 -6.27 -21.03 22.07
N HIS A 142 -6.12 -19.81 21.57
CA HIS A 142 -6.76 -18.63 22.15
C HIS A 142 -7.99 -18.27 21.31
N PRO A 143 -9.18 -18.13 21.94
CA PRO A 143 -10.37 -17.73 21.21
C PRO A 143 -10.20 -16.31 20.67
N ILE A 144 -10.25 -16.18 19.34
CA ILE A 144 -10.16 -14.87 18.69
C ILE A 144 -11.55 -14.27 18.61
N HIS A 145 -11.81 -13.29 19.47
CA HIS A 145 -13.07 -12.55 19.48
C HIS A 145 -13.02 -11.35 18.52
N PHE A 146 -13.13 -11.58 17.20
CA PHE A 146 -13.06 -10.55 16.15
C PHE A 146 -13.99 -9.36 16.40
N TRP A 147 -15.26 -9.65 16.71
CA TRP A 147 -16.33 -8.67 16.88
C TRP A 147 -16.17 -7.76 18.10
N ARG A 148 -15.38 -8.19 19.10
CA ARG A 148 -15.12 -7.40 20.31
C ARG A 148 -14.31 -6.14 20.03
N SER A 149 -13.61 -6.11 18.90
CA SER A 149 -12.73 -5.01 18.48
C SER A 149 -13.27 -4.22 17.28
N LYS A 150 -14.58 -4.32 16.98
CA LYS A 150 -15.23 -3.59 15.88
C LYS A 150 -14.97 -2.08 15.90
N ASP A 151 -14.85 -1.48 17.08
CA ASP A 151 -14.61 -0.04 17.19
C ASP A 151 -13.24 0.39 16.66
N ARG A 152 -12.27 -0.54 16.58
CA ARG A 152 -10.98 -0.30 15.94
C ARG A 152 -11.08 -0.20 14.42
N LEU A 153 -12.16 -0.68 13.81
CA LEU A 153 -12.41 -0.56 12.38
C LEU A 153 -12.97 0.80 11.97
N ARG A 154 -13.48 1.61 12.91
CA ARG A 154 -14.10 2.91 12.60
C ARG A 154 -13.13 3.87 11.92
N GLN A 155 -11.91 3.98 12.45
CA GLN A 155 -10.89 4.88 11.91
C GLN A 155 -10.46 4.48 10.48
N PRO A 156 -10.08 3.21 10.20
CA PRO A 156 -9.86 2.73 8.84
C PRO A 156 -11.05 2.94 7.90
N ALA A 157 -12.28 2.65 8.35
CA ALA A 157 -13.47 2.78 7.52
C ALA A 157 -13.76 4.24 7.14
N LEU A 158 -13.66 5.17 8.10
CA LEU A 158 -13.80 6.60 7.84
C LEU A 158 -12.76 7.11 6.85
N LEU A 159 -11.52 6.62 6.97
CA LEU A 159 -10.45 6.97 6.05
C LEU A 159 -10.76 6.48 4.63
N VAL A 160 -11.22 5.24 4.47
CA VAL A 160 -11.59 4.71 3.15
C VAL A 160 -12.72 5.55 2.53
N ILE A 161 -13.77 5.84 3.31
CA ILE A 161 -14.90 6.65 2.83
C ILE A 161 -14.44 8.06 2.42
N SER A 162 -13.61 8.72 3.24
CA SER A 162 -13.11 10.07 2.92
C SER A 162 -12.23 10.08 1.68
N THR A 163 -11.40 9.05 1.47
CA THR A 163 -10.58 8.93 0.24
C THR A 163 -11.43 8.72 -1.01
N ILE A 164 -12.53 7.97 -0.92
CA ILE A 164 -13.47 7.79 -2.03
C ILE A 164 -14.12 9.12 -2.39
N ILE A 165 -14.62 9.87 -1.39
CA ILE A 165 -15.22 11.19 -1.60
C ILE A 165 -14.21 12.14 -2.23
N ALA A 166 -12.99 12.22 -1.69
CA ALA A 166 -11.94 13.08 -2.23
C ALA A 166 -11.57 12.73 -3.68
N ALA A 167 -11.46 11.44 -4.02
CA ALA A 167 -11.17 11.00 -5.38
C ALA A 167 -12.29 11.38 -6.36
N ILE A 168 -13.56 11.21 -5.97
CA ILE A 168 -14.71 11.63 -6.77
C ILE A 168 -14.67 13.14 -6.99
N CYS A 169 -14.47 13.93 -5.93
CA CYS A 169 -14.38 15.39 -6.04
C CYS A 169 -13.28 15.82 -7.00
N VAL A 170 -12.08 15.22 -6.90
CA VAL A 170 -10.95 15.62 -7.74
C VAL A 170 -11.14 15.26 -9.20
N VAL A 171 -11.74 14.10 -9.50
CA VAL A 171 -12.03 13.74 -10.89
C VAL A 171 -13.14 14.63 -11.47
N SER A 172 -14.15 14.99 -10.68
CA SER A 172 -15.23 15.88 -11.13
C SER A 172 -14.80 17.33 -11.32
N LEU A 173 -13.68 17.76 -10.72
CA LEU A 173 -13.17 19.14 -10.78
C LEU A 173 -12.03 19.32 -11.81
N ARG A 174 -11.56 18.25 -12.45
CA ARG A 174 -10.53 18.27 -13.51
C ARG A 174 -11.16 18.41 -14.89
#